data_AF-A0A9D0LJT9-F1
#
_entry.id   AF-A0A9D0LJT9-F1
#
_cell.length_a   1.000
_cell.length_b   1.000
_cell.length_c   1.000
_cell.angle_alpha   90.00
_cell.angle_beta   90.00
_cell.angle_gamma   90.00
#
_symmetry.space_group_name_H-M   'P 1'
#
loop_
_entity.id
_entity.type
_entity.pdbx_description
1 polymer ?
#
loop_
_entity_poly.entity_id
_entity_poly.type
_entity_poly.pdbx_seq_one_letter_code
_entity_poly.pdbx_strand_id
1 'polypeptide(L)'
;VGSLDYWDDSIDGRFNVALGLRQPGSSFKPFTYVTLLSQGYNAAHLFWDVRTAFQQPGRPPYVPENYDRKYHGPQRLRLALARSYNIPAVAALQLAGVDNVIRTAHKMGINSLDRGLEYYGLSLTLGGGEVRLLDMVYAYSVFANYGVMVGKPVPPEQIRPGYRELDPVAILRVEDRNGNVLYEYEEPERKEILSPQLAYLMISILSDRQARWAAFGHPNPLELSNDRPAAAKTGSTNDWRDAWTIGFTPQLVTGVWVGNSDNSEMENVPGSKGAAPIWHAVMEYALKDEEIVPFVRPEGLVERQVCALSGKLPTEHCPVVTELFIPGTEPTERCDIHQVFRVNRETGRLCTVFTPPELCEERVYEVYPPEAQDWLASLPEDERPPTPPTEYDTVYGPAPTNAEVAITHPSPYAYISGGVITVTGNARGGDFAFYRLAFGEGLNPTEWIQIGPDHGNQVDNGVLEYWDVTGLDGLYSLQLTVVDHSQALRQATIQVTVDNVTPTIELTYPPEGKTYTFGKDEWININAEVSDNYAIGRVEFYRNDEEEPFAVRTVPPYNVNWFITELGGQRFRAVVYDAAGNRAESETVTVKVEREEEP
;
A
#
# COMPACT_ATOMS: atom_id res chain seq x y z
N VAL A 1 -24.63 1.93 32.07
CA VAL A 1 -23.95 2.15 33.37
C VAL A 1 -23.11 3.40 33.22
N GLY A 2 -23.20 4.36 34.16
CA GLY A 2 -22.56 5.68 34.01
C GLY A 2 -21.20 5.83 34.69
N SER A 3 -20.90 5.03 35.71
CA SER A 3 -19.67 5.03 36.49
C SER A 3 -19.51 3.70 37.24
N LEU A 4 -18.33 3.45 37.83
CA LEU A 4 -18.06 2.26 38.65
C LEU A 4 -18.87 2.26 39.95
N ASP A 5 -18.87 3.39 40.65
CA ASP A 5 -19.68 3.63 41.85
C ASP A 5 -20.23 5.06 41.78
N TYR A 6 -21.56 5.21 41.82
CA TYR A 6 -22.22 6.50 41.75
C TYR A 6 -21.94 7.39 42.98
N TRP A 7 -21.64 6.77 44.13
CA TRP A 7 -21.50 7.46 45.41
C TRP A 7 -20.04 7.73 45.80
N ASP A 8 -19.08 7.30 44.99
CA ASP A 8 -17.66 7.55 45.24
C ASP A 8 -17.22 8.88 44.61
N ASP A 9 -17.12 9.90 45.47
CA ASP A 9 -16.66 11.23 45.07
C ASP A 9 -15.18 11.25 44.63
N SER A 10 -14.36 10.27 45.03
CA SER A 10 -12.92 10.24 44.69
C SER A 10 -12.65 9.96 43.21
N ILE A 11 -13.63 9.38 42.50
CA ILE A 11 -13.57 9.07 41.06
C ILE A 11 -14.58 9.89 40.25
N ASP A 12 -15.18 10.92 40.86
CA ASP A 12 -16.31 11.66 40.31
C ASP A 12 -17.46 10.72 39.89
N GLY A 13 -17.89 9.84 40.79
CA GLY A 13 -18.87 8.78 40.54
C GLY A 13 -20.21 9.25 39.97
N ARG A 14 -20.56 10.52 40.16
CA ARG A 14 -21.80 11.11 39.63
C ARG A 14 -21.70 11.54 38.16
N PHE A 15 -20.50 11.61 37.60
CA PHE A 15 -20.31 11.84 36.18
C PHE A 15 -20.77 10.63 35.36
N ASN A 16 -21.81 10.80 34.56
CA ASN A 16 -22.30 9.74 33.67
C ASN A 16 -21.53 9.74 32.36
N VAL A 17 -20.49 8.92 32.27
CA VAL A 17 -19.65 8.85 31.08
C VAL A 17 -20.39 8.38 29.83
N ALA A 18 -21.51 7.65 29.99
CA ALA A 18 -22.31 7.22 28.84
C ALA A 18 -22.89 8.41 28.04
N LEU A 19 -23.03 9.57 28.69
CA LEU A 19 -23.54 10.82 28.13
C LEU A 19 -22.46 11.91 27.99
N GLY A 20 -21.27 11.66 28.54
CA GLY A 20 -20.11 12.56 28.45
C GLY A 20 -19.46 12.53 27.07
N LEU A 21 -18.80 13.62 26.71
CA LEU A 21 -17.96 13.70 25.52
C LEU A 21 -16.60 13.09 25.81
N ARG A 22 -16.20 12.12 24.99
CA ARG A 22 -14.92 11.39 25.08
C ARG A 22 -14.41 11.06 23.69
N GLN A 23 -13.10 10.93 23.52
CA GLN A 23 -12.53 10.57 22.22
C GLN A 23 -12.75 9.08 21.93
N PRO A 24 -13.41 8.69 20.82
CA PRO A 24 -13.79 7.29 20.55
C PRO A 24 -12.61 6.41 20.12
N GLY A 25 -11.47 7.02 19.82
CA GLY A 25 -10.33 6.34 19.21
C GLY A 25 -10.71 5.64 17.89
N SER A 26 -10.04 4.53 17.62
CA SER A 26 -10.31 3.67 16.45
C SER A 26 -11.74 3.07 16.36
N SER A 27 -12.61 3.26 17.37
CA SER A 27 -14.02 2.83 17.26
C SER A 27 -14.82 3.72 16.30
N PHE A 28 -14.25 4.83 15.83
CA PHE A 28 -14.82 5.69 14.79
C PHE A 28 -14.56 5.17 13.35
N LYS A 29 -13.55 4.31 13.14
CA LYS A 29 -13.17 3.80 11.81
C LYS A 29 -14.34 3.23 10.99
N PRO A 30 -15.32 2.50 11.57
CA PRO A 30 -16.45 1.99 10.79
C PRO A 30 -17.24 3.06 10.04
N PHE A 31 -17.32 4.30 10.55
CA PHE A 31 -17.95 5.41 9.83
C PHE A 31 -17.13 5.82 8.61
N THR A 32 -15.80 5.87 8.72
CA THR A 32 -14.91 6.11 7.58
C THR A 32 -15.06 5.05 6.49
N TYR A 33 -15.01 3.77 6.87
CA TYR A 33 -15.06 2.68 5.90
C TYR A 33 -16.44 2.51 5.27
N VAL A 34 -17.53 2.68 6.01
CA VAL A 34 -18.88 2.61 5.40
C VAL A 34 -19.11 3.76 4.43
N THR A 35 -18.62 4.96 4.73
CA THR A 35 -18.65 6.09 3.78
C THR A 35 -17.86 5.77 2.52
N LEU A 36 -16.64 5.23 2.66
CA LEU A 36 -15.81 4.87 1.51
C LEU A 36 -16.48 3.79 0.63
N LEU A 37 -17.02 2.73 1.25
CA LEU A 37 -17.76 1.69 0.53
C LEU A 37 -18.99 2.25 -0.20
N SER A 38 -19.69 3.22 0.40
CA SER A 38 -20.84 3.88 -0.24
C SER A 38 -20.47 4.69 -1.49
N GLN A 39 -19.19 5.04 -1.66
CA GLN A 39 -18.67 5.78 -2.81
C GLN A 39 -18.15 4.87 -3.94
N GLY A 40 -18.39 3.56 -3.85
CA GLY A 40 -18.05 2.59 -4.92
C GLY A 40 -16.74 1.82 -4.69
N TYR A 41 -16.04 2.06 -3.58
CA TYR A 41 -14.93 1.21 -3.15
C TYR A 41 -15.45 -0.13 -2.60
N ASN A 42 -14.54 -1.10 -2.45
CA ASN A 42 -14.88 -2.46 -2.05
C ASN A 42 -13.96 -3.01 -0.94
N ALA A 43 -14.38 -4.12 -0.32
CA ALA A 43 -13.67 -4.75 0.80
C ALA A 43 -12.30 -5.36 0.43
N ALA A 44 -12.06 -5.58 -0.87
CA ALA A 44 -10.78 -6.05 -1.40
C ALA A 44 -9.79 -4.92 -1.70
N HIS A 45 -10.20 -3.64 -1.68
CA HIS A 45 -9.34 -2.51 -2.02
C HIS A 45 -8.03 -2.54 -1.22
N LEU A 46 -6.90 -2.43 -1.91
CA LEU A 46 -5.57 -2.48 -1.32
C LEU A 46 -5.20 -1.10 -0.74
N PHE A 47 -4.83 -1.09 0.53
CA PHE A 47 -4.12 0.01 1.16
C PHE A 47 -2.69 -0.41 1.49
N TRP A 48 -1.74 0.52 1.33
CA TRP A 48 -0.37 0.35 1.82
C TRP A 48 -0.27 0.80 3.27
N ASP A 49 0.00 -0.14 4.17
CA ASP A 49 0.34 0.10 5.56
C ASP A 49 1.85 0.30 5.71
N VAL A 50 2.33 1.42 5.16
CA VAL A 50 3.73 1.84 5.10
C VAL A 50 3.83 3.29 5.58
N ARG A 51 5.02 3.76 5.95
CA ARG A 51 5.15 5.14 6.44
C ARG A 51 4.67 6.12 5.38
N THR A 52 3.68 6.92 5.74
CA THR A 52 3.00 7.79 4.78
C THR A 52 2.77 9.17 5.40
N ALA A 53 3.16 10.23 4.70
CA ALA A 53 2.87 11.60 5.06
C ALA A 53 1.64 12.12 4.29
N PHE A 54 0.48 12.08 4.92
CA PHE A 54 -0.78 12.45 4.30
C PHE A 54 -0.95 13.97 4.23
N GLN A 55 -1.08 14.49 3.02
CA GLN A 55 -1.32 15.92 2.80
C GLN A 55 -2.73 16.32 3.24
N GLN A 56 -2.82 17.47 3.88
CA GLN A 56 -4.08 18.05 4.37
C GLN A 56 -4.16 19.53 3.99
N PRO A 57 -5.25 19.98 3.33
CA PRO A 57 -5.42 21.39 3.02
C PRO A 57 -5.35 22.27 4.28
N GLY A 58 -4.49 23.29 4.26
CA GLY A 58 -4.36 24.26 5.35
C GLY A 58 -3.74 23.74 6.64
N ARG A 59 -3.11 22.54 6.63
CA ARG A 59 -2.47 21.94 7.81
C ARG A 59 -1.14 21.29 7.44
N PRO A 60 -0.23 21.11 8.41
CA PRO A 60 0.95 20.26 8.19
C PRO A 60 0.55 18.85 7.74
N PRO A 61 1.41 18.16 6.96
CA PRO A 61 1.21 16.75 6.64
C PRO A 61 1.01 15.93 7.91
N TYR A 62 0.08 14.99 7.87
CA TYR A 62 -0.19 14.07 8.98
C TYR A 62 0.52 12.74 8.75
N VAL A 63 1.36 12.35 9.70
CA VAL A 63 2.11 11.09 9.68
C VAL A 63 1.60 10.21 10.82
N PRO A 64 0.59 9.35 10.59
CA PRO A 64 0.08 8.44 11.61
C PRO A 64 1.01 7.24 11.80
N GLU A 65 1.04 6.71 13.01
CA GLU A 65 1.68 5.42 13.33
C GLU A 65 0.63 4.37 13.68
N ASN A 66 0.94 3.10 13.43
CA ASN A 66 0.16 2.00 13.99
C ASN A 66 0.40 1.86 15.49
N TYR A 67 -0.58 1.24 16.16
CA TYR A 67 -0.53 0.97 17.59
C TYR A 67 0.75 0.23 18.03
N ASP A 68 1.17 -0.76 17.24
CA ASP A 68 2.36 -1.58 17.48
C ASP A 68 3.65 -0.94 16.95
N ARG A 69 3.56 0.26 16.37
CA ARG A 69 4.65 1.00 15.73
C ARG A 69 5.34 0.21 14.61
N LYS A 70 4.61 -0.70 13.96
CA LYS A 70 5.10 -1.47 12.81
C LYS A 70 4.32 -1.12 11.55
N TYR A 71 4.93 -1.40 10.41
CA TYR A 71 4.30 -1.35 9.09
C TYR A 71 4.00 -2.77 8.63
N HIS A 72 2.81 -3.00 8.07
CA HIS A 72 2.35 -4.33 7.65
C HIS A 72 2.19 -4.44 6.12
N GLY A 73 2.70 -3.47 5.37
CA GLY A 73 2.72 -3.50 3.90
C GLY A 73 1.32 -3.59 3.30
N PRO A 74 1.06 -4.49 2.33
CA PRO A 74 -0.22 -4.55 1.63
C PRO A 74 -1.35 -5.04 2.56
N GLN A 75 -2.39 -4.22 2.75
CA GLN A 75 -3.57 -4.55 3.54
C GLN A 75 -4.85 -4.28 2.74
N ARG A 76 -5.59 -5.34 2.41
CA ARG A 76 -6.97 -5.20 1.88
C ARG A 76 -7.86 -4.53 2.94
N LEU A 77 -8.84 -3.73 2.49
CA LEU A 77 -9.76 -2.97 3.35
C LEU A 77 -10.35 -3.81 4.49
N ARG A 78 -10.83 -5.03 4.19
CA ARG A 78 -11.32 -5.99 5.20
C ARG A 78 -10.30 -6.22 6.32
N LEU A 79 -9.06 -6.53 5.96
CA LEU A 79 -7.99 -6.85 6.91
C LEU A 79 -7.60 -5.61 7.70
N ALA A 80 -7.43 -4.47 7.03
CA ALA A 80 -7.07 -3.20 7.66
C ALA A 80 -8.09 -2.78 8.74
N LEU A 81 -9.40 -2.85 8.43
CA LEU A 81 -10.45 -2.51 9.39
C LEU A 81 -10.53 -3.54 10.52
N ALA A 82 -10.50 -4.84 10.21
CA ALA A 82 -10.55 -5.90 11.22
C ALA A 82 -9.38 -5.80 12.20
N ARG A 83 -8.16 -5.55 11.71
CA ARG A 83 -6.92 -5.40 12.50
C ARG A 83 -6.76 -4.02 13.12
N SER A 84 -7.62 -3.07 12.73
CA SER A 84 -7.63 -1.71 13.24
C SER A 84 -6.32 -0.95 12.95
N TYR A 85 -5.67 -1.18 11.80
CA TYR A 85 -4.47 -0.42 11.42
C TYR A 85 -4.80 1.04 11.14
N ASN A 86 -3.92 1.94 11.55
CA ASN A 86 -4.14 3.39 11.55
C ASN A 86 -3.86 4.00 10.17
N ILE A 87 -2.78 3.59 9.52
CA ILE A 87 -2.34 4.18 8.25
C ILE A 87 -3.38 3.90 7.14
N PRO A 88 -3.86 2.65 6.93
CA PRO A 88 -4.96 2.39 5.99
C PRO A 88 -6.25 3.14 6.33
N ALA A 89 -6.54 3.38 7.61
CA ALA A 89 -7.76 4.09 8.02
C ALA A 89 -7.68 5.58 7.71
N VAL A 90 -6.49 6.17 7.79
CA VAL A 90 -6.21 7.55 7.38
C VAL A 90 -6.25 7.68 5.86
N ALA A 91 -5.66 6.73 5.13
CA ALA A 91 -5.79 6.66 3.67
C ALA A 91 -7.27 6.56 3.25
N ALA A 92 -8.05 5.69 3.91
CA ALA A 92 -9.48 5.56 3.68
C ALA A 92 -10.24 6.86 3.97
N LEU A 93 -9.90 7.61 5.03
CA LEU A 93 -10.52 8.90 5.32
C LEU A 93 -10.16 9.97 4.29
N GLN A 94 -8.92 9.97 3.80
CA GLN A 94 -8.49 10.90 2.76
C GLN A 94 -9.27 10.67 1.46
N LEU A 95 -9.47 9.41 1.06
CA LEU A 95 -10.29 9.05 -0.10
C LEU A 95 -11.78 9.35 0.12
N ALA A 96 -12.31 9.03 1.31
CA ALA A 96 -13.72 9.23 1.62
C ALA A 96 -14.09 10.72 1.73
N GLY A 97 -13.15 11.55 2.19
CA GLY A 97 -13.35 12.95 2.53
C GLY A 97 -13.91 13.16 3.93
N VAL A 98 -13.27 14.02 4.72
CA VAL A 98 -13.64 14.28 6.13
C VAL A 98 -15.09 14.73 6.28
N ASP A 99 -15.56 15.64 5.41
CA ASP A 99 -16.95 16.12 5.42
C ASP A 99 -17.98 15.00 5.19
N ASN A 100 -17.72 14.12 4.21
CA ASN A 100 -18.60 13.00 3.90
C ASN A 100 -18.72 12.03 5.08
N VAL A 101 -17.61 11.78 5.78
CA VAL A 101 -17.59 10.92 6.96
C VAL A 101 -18.33 11.55 8.13
N ILE A 102 -18.17 12.85 8.38
CA ILE A 102 -18.93 13.57 9.41
C ILE A 102 -20.44 13.51 9.11
N ARG A 103 -20.86 13.80 7.86
CA ARG A 103 -22.27 13.70 7.46
C ARG A 103 -22.85 12.30 7.63
N THR A 104 -22.05 11.27 7.32
CA THR A 104 -22.45 9.87 7.53
C THR A 104 -22.62 9.57 9.02
N ALA A 105 -21.66 9.96 9.85
CA ALA A 105 -21.70 9.82 11.31
C ALA A 105 -22.94 10.52 11.92
N HIS A 106 -23.23 11.75 11.50
CA HIS A 106 -24.42 12.50 11.93
C HIS A 106 -25.72 11.79 11.56
N LYS A 107 -25.87 11.37 10.30
CA LYS A 107 -27.04 10.62 9.83
C LYS A 107 -27.22 9.29 10.58
N MET A 108 -26.13 8.64 10.95
CA MET A 108 -26.14 7.35 11.64
C MET A 108 -26.45 7.45 13.14
N GLY A 109 -26.26 8.59 13.80
CA GLY A 109 -26.60 8.71 15.22
C GLY A 109 -25.73 9.63 16.07
N ILE A 110 -24.61 10.12 15.55
CA ILE A 110 -23.68 10.97 16.30
C ILE A 110 -24.19 12.41 16.31
N ASN A 111 -24.45 12.97 17.49
CA ASN A 111 -24.96 14.35 17.63
C ASN A 111 -23.89 15.36 18.09
N SER A 112 -22.63 14.95 18.15
CA SER A 112 -21.47 15.83 18.34
C SER A 112 -20.73 16.05 17.01
N LEU A 113 -19.45 16.45 17.06
CA LEU A 113 -18.61 16.74 15.88
C LEU A 113 -18.98 18.06 15.15
N ASP A 114 -19.29 19.10 15.93
CA ASP A 114 -19.88 20.35 15.42
C ASP A 114 -18.85 21.48 15.18
N ARG A 115 -17.57 21.22 15.41
CA ARG A 115 -16.49 22.23 15.32
C ARG A 115 -16.05 22.58 13.89
N GLY A 116 -16.60 21.92 12.87
CA GLY A 116 -16.33 22.21 11.46
C GLY A 116 -14.99 21.67 10.92
N LEU A 117 -14.80 21.80 9.60
CA LEU A 117 -13.64 21.25 8.86
C LEU A 117 -12.32 21.99 9.13
N GLU A 118 -12.39 23.22 9.65
CA GLU A 118 -11.22 23.93 10.16
C GLU A 118 -10.64 23.26 11.42
N TYR A 119 -11.46 22.52 12.16
CA TYR A 119 -11.02 21.77 13.34
C TYR A 119 -10.78 20.29 13.04
N TYR A 120 -11.71 19.60 12.37
CA TYR A 120 -11.56 18.17 12.05
C TYR A 120 -10.69 17.93 10.81
N GLY A 121 -9.63 17.13 10.98
CA GLY A 121 -8.75 16.68 9.90
C GLY A 121 -8.71 15.15 9.81
N LEU A 122 -7.65 14.61 9.21
CA LEU A 122 -7.44 13.18 9.01
C LEU A 122 -7.27 12.38 10.31
N SER A 123 -6.96 13.03 11.43
CA SER A 123 -6.95 12.38 12.74
C SER A 123 -8.35 11.95 13.21
N LEU A 124 -9.43 12.44 12.59
CA LEU A 124 -10.81 12.11 12.97
C LEU A 124 -11.08 10.60 12.94
N THR A 125 -10.59 9.89 11.92
CA THR A 125 -10.76 8.41 11.80
C THR A 125 -10.11 7.65 12.96
N LEU A 126 -9.13 8.26 13.61
CA LEU A 126 -8.44 7.73 14.79
C LEU A 126 -9.01 8.28 16.11
N GLY A 127 -10.15 8.98 16.06
CA GLY A 127 -10.84 9.50 17.23
C GLY A 127 -10.49 10.94 17.61
N GLY A 128 -9.94 11.73 16.69
CA GLY A 128 -9.62 13.16 16.89
C GLY A 128 -10.82 14.11 17.12
N GLY A 129 -11.98 13.58 17.52
CA GLY A 129 -13.18 14.34 17.84
C GLY A 129 -14.00 13.62 18.92
N GLU A 130 -14.53 14.37 19.87
CA GLU A 130 -15.24 13.79 21.01
C GLU A 130 -16.69 13.45 20.68
N VAL A 131 -17.16 12.30 21.18
CA VAL A 131 -18.49 11.76 20.98
C VAL A 131 -19.04 11.19 22.29
N ARG A 132 -20.35 10.94 22.33
CA ARG A 132 -21.00 10.26 23.45
C ARG A 132 -21.04 8.76 23.21
N LEU A 133 -20.87 7.97 24.27
CA LEU A 133 -20.99 6.51 24.18
C LEU A 133 -22.40 6.09 23.75
N LEU A 134 -23.44 6.74 24.28
CA LEU A 134 -24.81 6.46 23.86
C LEU A 134 -25.02 6.69 22.36
N ASP A 135 -24.48 7.77 21.81
CA ASP A 135 -24.59 8.08 20.38
C ASP A 135 -23.84 7.05 19.52
N MET A 136 -22.66 6.62 19.94
CA MET A 136 -21.89 5.59 19.25
C MET A 136 -22.60 4.23 19.26
N VAL A 137 -23.14 3.80 20.41
CA VAL A 137 -23.90 2.55 20.53
C VAL A 137 -25.14 2.59 19.64
N TYR A 138 -25.87 3.70 19.67
CA TYR A 138 -27.05 3.87 18.84
C TYR A 138 -26.70 3.87 17.34
N ALA A 139 -25.60 4.50 16.95
CA ALA A 139 -25.12 4.47 15.58
C ALA A 139 -24.69 3.06 15.12
N TYR A 140 -24.06 2.26 15.99
CA TYR A 140 -23.74 0.85 15.69
C TYR A 140 -24.99 -0.02 15.57
N SER A 141 -26.11 0.35 16.20
CA SER A 141 -27.38 -0.36 16.01
C SER A 141 -27.90 -0.27 14.57
N VAL A 142 -27.54 0.77 13.82
CA VAL A 142 -27.84 0.86 12.39
C VAL A 142 -27.16 -0.28 11.63
N PHE A 143 -25.92 -0.65 11.97
CA PHE A 143 -25.29 -1.83 11.38
C PHE A 143 -25.99 -3.12 11.81
N ALA A 144 -26.24 -3.30 13.10
CA ALA A 144 -26.91 -4.50 13.64
C ALA A 144 -28.29 -4.74 13.01
N ASN A 145 -29.00 -3.66 12.67
CA ASN A 145 -30.31 -3.66 12.03
C ASN A 145 -30.25 -3.51 10.51
N TYR A 146 -29.15 -3.93 9.86
CA TYR A 146 -29.02 -3.96 8.39
C TYR A 146 -29.31 -2.61 7.71
N GLY A 147 -28.86 -1.52 8.32
CA GLY A 147 -28.98 -0.17 7.78
C GLY A 147 -30.19 0.61 8.29
N VAL A 148 -31.01 0.03 9.17
CA VAL A 148 -32.22 0.66 9.71
C VAL A 148 -31.99 1.24 11.10
N MET A 149 -32.24 2.52 11.26
CA MET A 149 -32.34 3.18 12.58
C MET A 149 -33.75 2.98 13.14
N VAL A 150 -33.84 2.65 14.43
CA VAL A 150 -35.09 2.31 15.11
C VAL A 150 -35.20 3.12 16.40
N GLY A 151 -36.32 3.83 16.61
CA GLY A 151 -36.47 4.68 17.79
C GLY A 151 -37.78 5.46 17.82
N LYS A 152 -37.74 6.65 18.42
CA LYS A 152 -38.84 7.63 18.39
C LYS A 152 -38.39 8.90 17.67
N PRO A 153 -39.28 9.68 17.04
CA PRO A 153 -38.93 10.97 16.44
C PRO A 153 -38.15 11.87 17.40
N VAL A 154 -37.10 12.50 16.88
CA VAL A 154 -36.45 13.63 17.56
C VAL A 154 -37.50 14.75 17.72
N PRO A 155 -37.65 15.34 18.92
CA PRO A 155 -38.60 16.42 19.13
C PRO A 155 -38.40 17.57 18.14
N PRO A 156 -39.46 18.20 17.59
CA PRO A 156 -39.34 19.23 16.55
C PRO A 156 -38.36 20.37 16.87
N GLU A 157 -38.27 20.74 18.15
CA GLU A 157 -37.37 21.78 18.66
C GLU A 157 -35.90 21.37 18.76
N GLN A 158 -35.59 20.09 18.61
CA GLN A 158 -34.23 19.50 18.66
C GLN A 158 -33.75 18.98 17.29
N ILE A 159 -34.58 19.05 16.25
CA ILE A 159 -34.23 18.59 14.91
C ILE A 159 -33.07 19.43 14.36
N ARG A 160 -32.01 18.74 13.92
CA ARG A 160 -30.85 19.34 13.27
C ARG A 160 -30.73 18.78 11.85
N PRO A 161 -30.75 19.61 10.80
CA PRO A 161 -30.62 19.14 9.42
C PRO A 161 -29.33 18.32 9.21
N GLY A 162 -29.44 17.12 8.65
CA GLY A 162 -28.32 16.22 8.39
C GLY A 162 -27.93 15.29 9.55
N TYR A 163 -28.58 15.42 10.72
CA TYR A 163 -28.39 14.54 11.88
C TYR A 163 -29.44 13.45 11.92
N ARG A 164 -29.33 12.56 12.91
CA ARG A 164 -30.32 11.51 13.15
C ARG A 164 -31.73 12.09 13.33
N GLU A 165 -32.71 11.37 12.82
CA GLU A 165 -34.12 11.76 12.90
C GLU A 165 -34.86 11.01 14.02
N LEU A 166 -34.27 9.95 14.56
CA LEU A 166 -34.83 9.15 15.64
C LEU A 166 -33.89 9.12 16.85
N ASP A 167 -34.45 9.12 18.05
CA ASP A 167 -33.73 8.96 19.32
C ASP A 167 -33.94 7.56 19.92
N PRO A 168 -32.95 7.03 20.66
CA PRO A 168 -33.12 5.81 21.45
C PRO A 168 -34.18 6.02 22.54
N VAL A 169 -34.91 4.95 22.87
CA VAL A 169 -36.01 4.98 23.83
C VAL A 169 -35.61 4.30 25.14
N ALA A 170 -35.72 5.03 26.25
CA ALA A 170 -35.44 4.53 27.60
C ALA A 170 -36.68 4.42 28.49
N ILE A 171 -37.72 5.21 28.21
CA ILE A 171 -39.00 5.21 28.95
C ILE A 171 -40.03 4.54 28.04
N LEU A 172 -40.59 3.42 28.49
CA LEU A 172 -41.58 2.67 27.71
C LEU A 172 -43.02 3.02 28.11
N ARG A 173 -43.26 3.35 29.38
CA ARG A 173 -44.60 3.65 29.90
C ARG A 173 -44.53 4.54 31.13
N VAL A 174 -45.47 5.47 31.25
CA VAL A 174 -45.65 6.34 32.41
C VAL A 174 -47.11 6.24 32.84
N GLU A 175 -47.34 5.98 34.12
CA GLU A 175 -48.67 5.89 34.72
C GLU A 175 -48.83 6.86 35.89
N ASP A 176 -50.06 7.32 36.13
CA ASP A 176 -50.40 8.00 37.37
C ASP A 176 -50.67 7.01 38.53
N ARG A 177 -50.88 7.53 39.74
CA ARG A 177 -51.16 6.72 40.94
C ARG A 177 -52.44 5.87 40.86
N ASN A 178 -53.34 6.18 39.93
CA ASN A 178 -54.60 5.46 39.72
C ASN A 178 -54.47 4.39 38.63
N GLY A 179 -53.29 4.23 38.02
CA GLY A 179 -53.04 3.32 36.91
C GLY A 179 -53.47 3.88 35.54
N ASN A 180 -53.74 5.18 35.42
CA ASN A 180 -54.02 5.79 34.12
C ASN A 180 -52.69 5.96 33.36
N VAL A 181 -52.64 5.45 32.13
CA VAL A 181 -51.49 5.60 31.24
C VAL A 181 -51.40 7.05 30.75
N LEU A 182 -50.29 7.72 31.07
CA LEU A 182 -49.98 9.10 30.65
C LEU A 182 -49.12 9.12 29.38
N TYR A 183 -48.30 8.09 29.19
CA TYR A 183 -47.43 7.89 28.04
C TYR A 183 -47.16 6.40 27.88
N GLU A 184 -47.16 5.91 26.64
CA GLU A 184 -46.77 4.54 26.30
C GLU A 184 -46.08 4.55 24.94
N TYR A 185 -44.97 3.83 24.84
CA TYR A 185 -44.24 3.60 23.60
C TYR A 185 -44.67 2.25 23.05
N GLU A 186 -45.58 2.27 22.09
CA GLU A 186 -46.19 1.06 21.55
C GLU A 186 -45.39 0.49 20.38
N GLU A 187 -45.11 1.30 19.35
CA GLU A 187 -44.39 0.85 18.16
C GLU A 187 -43.19 1.74 17.83
N PRO A 188 -42.05 1.14 17.46
CA PRO A 188 -40.88 1.89 17.05
C PRO A 188 -41.01 2.43 15.64
N GLU A 189 -40.61 3.69 15.46
CA GLU A 189 -40.38 4.24 14.13
C GLU A 189 -39.08 3.70 13.54
N ARG A 190 -39.06 3.63 12.20
CA ARG A 190 -37.95 3.05 11.43
C ARG A 190 -37.52 4.03 10.35
N LYS A 191 -36.20 4.21 10.21
CA LYS A 191 -35.60 5.02 9.16
C LYS A 191 -34.48 4.27 8.47
N GLU A 192 -34.56 4.16 7.16
CA GLU A 192 -33.48 3.61 6.34
C GLU A 192 -32.31 4.60 6.25
N ILE A 193 -31.14 4.20 6.74
CA ILE A 193 -29.93 5.03 6.77
C ILE A 193 -28.92 4.53 5.73
N LEU A 194 -28.70 3.22 5.69
CA LEU A 194 -27.83 2.51 4.76
C LEU A 194 -28.64 1.44 4.00
N SER A 195 -28.18 1.04 2.83
CA SER A 195 -28.70 -0.18 2.21
C SER A 195 -28.32 -1.41 3.03
N PRO A 196 -29.13 -2.49 3.02
CA PRO A 196 -28.80 -3.71 3.74
C PRO A 196 -27.51 -4.35 3.25
N GLN A 197 -27.18 -4.21 1.96
CA GLN A 197 -25.91 -4.70 1.39
C GLN A 197 -24.71 -3.97 1.99
N LEU A 198 -24.77 -2.65 2.09
CA LEU A 198 -23.69 -1.84 2.65
C LEU A 198 -23.51 -2.11 4.15
N ALA A 199 -24.62 -2.19 4.90
CA ALA A 199 -24.58 -2.57 6.31
C ALA A 199 -24.00 -3.98 6.48
N TYR A 200 -24.41 -4.94 5.64
CA TYR A 200 -23.90 -6.31 5.71
C TYR A 200 -22.41 -6.44 5.37
N LEU A 201 -21.87 -5.65 4.45
CA LEU A 201 -20.41 -5.64 4.23
C LEU A 201 -19.67 -5.22 5.51
N MET A 202 -20.17 -4.23 6.24
CA MET A 202 -19.60 -3.83 7.53
C MET A 202 -19.77 -4.93 8.60
N ILE A 203 -20.94 -5.57 8.68
CA ILE A 203 -21.15 -6.73 9.56
C ILE A 203 -20.15 -7.84 9.23
N SER A 204 -20.01 -8.19 7.95
CA SER A 204 -19.13 -9.24 7.46
C SER A 204 -17.66 -8.98 7.79
N ILE A 205 -17.20 -7.73 7.68
CA ILE A 205 -15.82 -7.35 8.05
C ILE A 205 -15.66 -7.34 9.57
N LEU A 206 -16.57 -6.71 10.30
CA LEU A 206 -16.47 -6.55 11.75
C LEU A 206 -16.73 -7.84 12.52
N SER A 207 -17.34 -8.87 11.91
CA SER A 207 -17.55 -10.19 12.53
C SER A 207 -16.51 -11.24 12.14
N ASP A 208 -15.59 -10.92 11.23
CA ASP A 208 -14.54 -11.81 10.77
C ASP A 208 -13.48 -12.04 11.86
N ARG A 209 -13.49 -13.22 12.46
CA ARG A 209 -12.55 -13.61 13.51
C ARG A 209 -11.14 -13.80 12.96
N GLN A 210 -10.99 -14.49 11.84
CA GLN A 210 -9.69 -14.82 11.26
C GLN A 210 -8.93 -13.56 10.82
N ALA A 211 -9.65 -12.60 10.24
CA ALA A 211 -9.05 -11.32 9.85
C ALA A 211 -8.41 -10.59 11.05
N ARG A 212 -8.95 -10.75 12.26
CA ARG A 212 -8.46 -10.12 13.50
C ARG A 212 -7.23 -10.78 14.12
N TRP A 213 -7.03 -12.09 13.90
CA TRP A 213 -6.04 -12.87 14.65
C TRP A 213 -4.62 -12.33 14.58
N ALA A 214 -4.21 -11.79 13.43
CA ALA A 214 -2.88 -11.21 13.27
C ALA A 214 -2.61 -10.03 14.24
N ALA A 215 -3.63 -9.25 14.59
CA ALA A 215 -3.49 -8.09 15.48
C ALA A 215 -3.85 -8.39 16.94
N PHE A 216 -4.80 -9.28 17.19
CA PHE A 216 -5.36 -9.52 18.53
C PHE A 216 -5.04 -10.89 19.11
N GLY A 217 -4.45 -11.80 18.34
CA GLY A 217 -4.25 -13.20 18.71
C GLY A 217 -5.54 -14.03 18.63
N HIS A 218 -5.41 -15.31 18.97
CA HIS A 218 -6.52 -16.25 19.08
C HIS A 218 -6.31 -17.18 20.29
N PRO A 219 -7.30 -17.31 21.20
CA PRO A 219 -8.55 -16.53 21.24
C PRO A 219 -8.30 -15.06 21.61
N ASN A 220 -9.26 -14.19 21.33
CA ASN A 220 -9.22 -12.78 21.74
C ASN A 220 -10.58 -12.33 22.36
N PRO A 221 -10.62 -11.23 23.14
CA PRO A 221 -11.84 -10.81 23.84
C PRO A 221 -13.04 -10.44 22.93
N LEU A 222 -12.84 -10.31 21.62
CA LEU A 222 -13.93 -10.01 20.68
C LEU A 222 -14.60 -11.29 20.14
N GLU A 223 -14.13 -12.46 20.57
CA GLU A 223 -14.70 -13.77 20.22
C GLU A 223 -15.59 -14.26 21.35
N LEU A 224 -16.87 -14.48 21.05
CA LEU A 224 -17.82 -15.06 22.00
C LEU A 224 -17.80 -16.59 21.93
N SER A 225 -18.15 -17.22 23.04
CA SER A 225 -18.20 -18.66 23.24
C SER A 225 -19.15 -19.36 22.27
N ASN A 226 -18.93 -20.67 22.06
CA ASN A 226 -19.73 -21.53 21.17
C ASN A 226 -19.83 -21.00 19.74
N ASP A 227 -18.79 -20.31 19.28
CA ASP A 227 -18.76 -19.67 17.96
C ASP A 227 -19.91 -18.69 17.68
N ARG A 228 -20.50 -18.11 18.73
CA ARG A 228 -21.54 -17.09 18.59
C ARG A 228 -20.98 -15.93 17.74
N PRO A 229 -21.64 -15.57 16.62
CA PRO A 229 -21.14 -14.53 15.74
C PRO A 229 -21.30 -13.17 16.41
N ALA A 230 -20.23 -12.39 16.41
CA ALA A 230 -20.23 -11.04 16.96
C ALA A 230 -19.40 -10.12 16.07
N ALA A 231 -20.00 -8.99 15.69
CA ALA A 231 -19.31 -7.90 15.03
C ALA A 231 -18.82 -6.92 16.09
N ALA A 232 -17.53 -6.58 16.10
CA ALA A 232 -17.00 -5.72 17.15
C ALA A 232 -15.84 -4.85 16.67
N LYS A 233 -15.67 -3.70 17.32
CA LYS A 233 -14.59 -2.75 17.08
C LYS A 233 -14.06 -2.16 18.38
N THR A 234 -12.75 -2.25 18.56
CA THR A 234 -12.02 -1.57 19.63
C THR A 234 -11.74 -0.10 19.27
N GLY A 235 -11.61 0.75 20.29
CA GLY A 235 -11.11 2.11 20.17
C GLY A 235 -10.05 2.38 21.25
N SER A 236 -9.00 3.08 20.88
CA SER A 236 -7.93 3.50 21.80
C SER A 236 -7.43 4.85 21.34
N THR A 237 -7.20 5.76 22.29
CA THR A 237 -6.61 7.08 22.02
C THR A 237 -5.10 7.04 22.21
N ASN A 238 -4.39 7.94 21.54
CA ASN A 238 -2.92 7.98 21.57
C ASN A 238 -2.37 8.26 22.98
N ASP A 239 -3.08 9.10 23.75
CA ASP A 239 -2.69 9.50 25.11
C ASP A 239 -3.25 8.57 26.19
N TRP A 240 -3.80 7.41 25.82
CA TRP A 240 -4.30 6.39 26.76
C TRP A 240 -5.39 6.88 27.73
N ARG A 241 -6.16 7.90 27.33
CA ARG A 241 -7.24 8.46 28.16
C ARG A 241 -8.55 7.70 28.02
N ASP A 242 -8.76 7.13 26.85
CA ASP A 242 -10.03 6.49 26.48
C ASP A 242 -9.80 5.13 25.83
N ALA A 243 -10.40 4.12 26.43
CA ALA A 243 -10.46 2.75 25.92
C ALA A 243 -11.92 2.40 25.60
N TRP A 244 -12.18 1.98 24.37
CA TRP A 244 -13.51 1.67 23.88
C TRP A 244 -13.59 0.26 23.33
N THR A 245 -14.75 -0.38 23.47
CA THR A 245 -15.16 -1.52 22.65
C THR A 245 -16.65 -1.42 22.41
N ILE A 246 -17.04 -1.44 21.14
CA ILE A 246 -18.44 -1.48 20.74
C ILE A 246 -18.62 -2.69 19.84
N GLY A 247 -19.62 -3.50 20.13
CA GLY A 247 -19.91 -4.69 19.35
C GLY A 247 -21.33 -5.17 19.52
N PHE A 248 -21.74 -6.04 18.62
CA PHE A 248 -23.11 -6.49 18.51
C PHE A 248 -23.22 -7.92 17.97
N THR A 249 -24.31 -8.56 18.37
CA THR A 249 -24.90 -9.74 17.71
C THR A 249 -26.19 -9.29 17.03
N PRO A 250 -26.91 -10.16 16.30
CA PRO A 250 -28.24 -9.80 15.78
C PRO A 250 -29.26 -9.38 16.85
N GLN A 251 -29.02 -9.73 18.12
CA GLN A 251 -29.96 -9.52 19.23
C GLN A 251 -29.62 -8.33 20.12
N LEU A 252 -28.35 -7.92 20.18
CA LEU A 252 -27.88 -6.94 21.17
C LEU A 252 -26.68 -6.14 20.66
N VAL A 253 -26.70 -4.83 20.93
CA VAL A 253 -25.54 -3.93 20.77
C VAL A 253 -25.08 -3.48 22.14
N THR A 254 -23.79 -3.63 22.42
CA THR A 254 -23.17 -3.17 23.67
C THR A 254 -21.96 -2.31 23.35
N GLY A 255 -21.84 -1.18 24.04
CA GLY A 255 -20.64 -0.35 24.06
C GLY A 255 -20.10 -0.22 25.47
N VAL A 256 -18.79 -0.31 25.59
CA VAL A 256 -18.04 -0.14 26.84
C VAL A 256 -16.99 0.93 26.63
N TRP A 257 -16.91 1.84 27.60
CA TRP A 257 -15.82 2.80 27.74
C TRP A 257 -15.12 2.55 29.08
N VAL A 258 -13.80 2.73 29.10
CA VAL A 258 -12.94 2.73 30.29
C VAL A 258 -12.00 3.93 30.19
N GLY A 259 -11.84 4.65 31.29
CA GLY A 259 -11.00 5.85 31.40
C GLY A 259 -11.20 6.51 32.76
N ASN A 260 -10.44 7.58 33.01
CA ASN A 260 -10.59 8.39 34.22
C ASN A 260 -11.61 9.50 33.99
N SER A 261 -12.55 9.69 34.94
CA SER A 261 -13.60 10.72 34.84
C SER A 261 -13.04 12.14 34.71
N ASP A 262 -11.86 12.41 35.27
CA ASP A 262 -11.16 13.68 35.20
C ASP A 262 -10.34 13.89 33.91
N ASN A 263 -10.40 12.93 32.97
CA ASN A 263 -9.63 12.93 31.72
C ASN A 263 -8.11 12.79 31.88
N SER A 264 -7.63 12.39 33.06
CA SER A 264 -6.25 11.98 33.24
C SER A 264 -5.94 10.68 32.47
N GLU A 265 -4.67 10.50 32.11
CA GLU A 265 -4.21 9.35 31.33
C GLU A 265 -4.26 8.06 32.17
N MET A 266 -4.61 6.93 31.55
CA MET A 266 -4.48 5.62 32.17
C MET A 266 -3.05 5.09 32.02
N GLU A 267 -2.65 4.15 32.89
CA GLU A 267 -1.34 3.49 32.82
C GLU A 267 -1.24 2.49 31.63
N ASN A 268 -1.16 3.01 30.40
CA ASN A 268 -0.98 2.24 29.15
C ASN A 268 -2.06 1.16 28.89
N VAL A 269 -3.34 1.49 29.13
CA VAL A 269 -4.46 0.53 28.96
C VAL A 269 -5.15 0.72 27.59
N PRO A 270 -4.85 -0.12 26.57
CA PRO A 270 -5.58 -0.08 25.30
C PRO A 270 -7.03 -0.56 25.45
N GLY A 271 -7.86 -0.20 24.46
CA GLY A 271 -9.24 -0.68 24.31
C GLY A 271 -9.38 -2.20 24.38
N SER A 272 -8.44 -2.94 23.79
CA SER A 272 -8.41 -4.41 23.78
C SER A 272 -8.11 -5.05 25.14
N LYS A 273 -7.46 -4.33 26.07
CA LYS A 273 -7.14 -4.82 27.43
C LYS A 273 -8.05 -4.23 28.50
N GLY A 274 -8.59 -3.02 28.28
CA GLY A 274 -9.52 -2.35 29.19
C GLY A 274 -10.98 -2.67 28.89
N ALA A 275 -11.52 -2.08 27.81
CA ALA A 275 -12.95 -2.16 27.50
C ALA A 275 -13.39 -3.52 26.93
N ALA A 276 -12.54 -4.20 26.14
CA ALA A 276 -12.93 -5.42 25.44
C ALA A 276 -13.24 -6.62 26.37
N PRO A 277 -12.47 -6.89 27.44
CA PRO A 277 -12.83 -7.94 28.40
C PRO A 277 -14.16 -7.68 29.13
N ILE A 278 -14.46 -6.42 29.44
CA ILE A 278 -15.75 -6.04 30.05
C ILE A 278 -16.87 -6.26 29.04
N TRP A 279 -16.67 -5.82 27.79
CA TRP A 279 -17.64 -6.05 26.71
C TRP A 279 -17.91 -7.55 26.53
N HIS A 280 -16.86 -8.37 26.50
CA HIS A 280 -16.96 -9.83 26.41
C HIS A 280 -17.83 -10.40 27.54
N ALA A 281 -17.49 -10.07 28.79
CA ALA A 281 -18.23 -10.56 29.95
C ALA A 281 -19.70 -10.12 29.95
N VAL A 282 -19.99 -8.88 29.53
CA VAL A 282 -21.38 -8.38 29.39
C VAL A 282 -22.14 -9.16 28.32
N MET A 283 -21.54 -9.37 27.15
CA MET A 283 -22.18 -10.08 26.04
C MET A 283 -22.40 -11.56 26.37
N GLU A 284 -21.42 -12.23 26.97
CA GLU A 284 -21.55 -13.61 27.45
C GLU A 284 -22.68 -13.73 28.48
N TYR A 285 -22.72 -12.84 29.47
CA TYR A 285 -23.75 -12.87 30.49
C TYR A 285 -25.15 -12.58 29.93
N ALA A 286 -25.28 -11.57 29.07
CA ALA A 286 -26.55 -11.15 28.51
C ALA A 286 -27.14 -12.15 27.51
N LEU A 287 -26.30 -12.95 26.85
CA LEU A 287 -26.72 -13.89 25.80
C LEU A 287 -26.59 -15.37 26.19
N LYS A 288 -26.29 -15.68 27.47
CA LYS A 288 -26.04 -17.06 27.93
C LYS A 288 -27.23 -18.02 27.72
N ASP A 289 -28.45 -17.51 27.85
CA ASP A 289 -29.70 -18.29 27.74
C ASP A 289 -30.43 -18.01 26.41
N GLU A 290 -29.83 -17.22 25.53
CA GLU A 290 -30.39 -16.82 24.23
C GLU A 290 -29.93 -17.76 23.12
N GLU A 291 -30.76 -17.96 22.09
CA GLU A 291 -30.34 -18.71 20.89
C GLU A 291 -29.16 -18.02 20.18
N ILE A 292 -28.28 -18.80 19.53
CA ILE A 292 -27.22 -18.28 18.68
C ILE A 292 -27.82 -17.95 17.31
N VAL A 293 -28.04 -16.66 17.04
CA VAL A 293 -28.57 -16.19 15.76
C VAL A 293 -27.42 -15.81 14.80
N PRO A 294 -27.39 -16.35 13.57
CA PRO A 294 -26.39 -15.97 12.57
C PRO A 294 -26.69 -14.62 11.92
N PHE A 295 -25.65 -13.93 11.43
CA PHE A 295 -25.85 -12.82 10.50
C PHE A 295 -26.25 -13.35 9.13
N VAL A 296 -27.43 -12.96 8.64
CA VAL A 296 -27.99 -13.42 7.36
C VAL A 296 -27.59 -12.46 6.25
N ARG A 297 -26.92 -12.97 5.22
CA ARG A 297 -26.56 -12.18 4.05
C ARG A 297 -27.80 -11.73 3.29
N PRO A 298 -27.97 -10.42 3.00
CA PRO A 298 -29.05 -9.95 2.15
C PRO A 298 -28.78 -10.31 0.68
N GLU A 299 -29.85 -10.38 -0.11
CA GLU A 299 -29.75 -10.54 -1.56
C GLU A 299 -29.04 -9.35 -2.22
N GLY A 300 -28.58 -9.53 -3.47
CA GLY A 300 -27.99 -8.45 -4.26
C GLY A 300 -26.50 -8.18 -4.02
N LEU A 301 -25.82 -8.96 -3.17
CA LEU A 301 -24.36 -9.01 -3.11
C LEU A 301 -23.82 -10.14 -3.98
N VAL A 302 -22.65 -9.96 -4.59
CA VAL A 302 -21.96 -10.97 -5.39
C VAL A 302 -20.63 -11.37 -4.77
N GLU A 303 -20.21 -12.62 -4.99
CA GLU A 303 -18.90 -13.11 -4.59
C GLU A 303 -17.95 -13.18 -5.78
N ARG A 304 -16.70 -12.77 -5.57
CA ARG A 304 -15.60 -12.98 -6.53
C ARG A 304 -14.35 -13.42 -5.80
N GLN A 305 -13.55 -14.22 -6.50
CA GLN A 305 -12.18 -14.47 -6.09
C GLN A 305 -11.31 -13.28 -6.46
N VAL A 306 -10.49 -12.85 -5.52
CA VAL A 306 -9.48 -11.80 -5.69
C VAL A 306 -8.12 -12.33 -5.24
N CYS A 307 -7.05 -11.70 -5.74
CA CYS A 307 -5.71 -11.92 -5.21
C CYS A 307 -5.68 -11.56 -3.71
N ALA A 308 -5.18 -12.47 -2.88
CA ALA A 308 -5.15 -12.32 -1.43
C ALA A 308 -4.34 -11.10 -0.98
N LEU A 309 -3.32 -10.73 -1.77
CA LEU A 309 -2.42 -9.62 -1.52
C LEU A 309 -2.92 -8.32 -2.17
N SER A 310 -3.09 -8.29 -3.49
CA SER A 310 -3.40 -7.05 -4.21
C SER A 310 -4.88 -6.66 -4.21
N GLY A 311 -5.79 -7.59 -3.89
CA GLY A 311 -7.23 -7.37 -3.97
C GLY A 311 -7.79 -7.23 -5.40
N LYS A 312 -6.94 -7.29 -6.42
CA LYS A 312 -7.31 -7.27 -7.85
C LYS A 312 -7.75 -8.67 -8.33
N LEU A 313 -8.22 -8.78 -9.58
CA LEU A 313 -8.52 -10.08 -10.18
C LEU A 313 -7.27 -10.97 -10.19
N PRO A 314 -7.34 -12.24 -9.74
CA PRO A 314 -6.17 -13.08 -9.62
C PRO A 314 -5.66 -13.52 -11.00
N THR A 315 -4.35 -13.72 -11.10
CA THR A 315 -3.72 -14.54 -12.15
C THR A 315 -3.60 -15.97 -11.65
N GLU A 316 -3.11 -16.88 -12.49
CA GLU A 316 -2.86 -18.28 -12.10
C GLU A 316 -1.79 -18.44 -11.01
N HIS A 317 -0.99 -17.39 -10.78
CA HIS A 317 0.09 -17.36 -9.79
C HIS A 317 -0.31 -16.73 -8.46
N CYS A 318 -1.54 -16.20 -8.36
CA CYS A 318 -1.97 -15.53 -7.14
C CYS A 318 -2.51 -16.53 -6.10
N PRO A 319 -2.17 -16.36 -4.80
CA PRO A 319 -3.03 -16.86 -3.75
C PRO A 319 -4.39 -16.16 -3.84
N VAL A 320 -5.48 -16.91 -3.70
CA VAL A 320 -6.85 -16.41 -3.88
C VAL A 320 -7.64 -16.42 -2.59
N VAL A 321 -8.50 -15.42 -2.45
CA VAL A 321 -9.51 -15.32 -1.39
C VAL A 321 -10.83 -14.92 -2.00
N THR A 322 -11.94 -15.41 -1.44
CA THR A 322 -13.29 -14.96 -1.83
C THR A 322 -13.65 -13.71 -1.05
N GLU A 323 -14.20 -12.71 -1.74
CA GLU A 323 -14.71 -11.49 -1.12
C GLU A 323 -16.11 -11.14 -1.63
N LEU A 324 -16.86 -10.38 -0.82
CA LEU A 324 -18.20 -9.88 -1.13
C LEU A 324 -18.15 -8.48 -1.74
N PHE A 325 -19.01 -8.27 -2.74
CA PHE A 325 -19.10 -7.00 -3.47
C PHE A 325 -20.54 -6.56 -3.67
N ILE A 326 -20.74 -5.25 -3.67
CA ILE A 326 -21.91 -4.64 -4.30
C ILE A 326 -21.68 -4.75 -5.83
N PRO A 327 -22.65 -5.22 -6.62
CA PRO A 327 -22.50 -5.34 -8.07
C PRO A 327 -22.05 -4.02 -8.71
N GLY A 328 -21.04 -4.10 -9.57
CA GLY A 328 -20.38 -2.96 -10.20
C GLY A 328 -19.19 -2.39 -9.43
N THR A 329 -18.88 -2.92 -8.23
CA THR A 329 -17.71 -2.51 -7.44
C THR A 329 -16.60 -3.55 -7.44
N GLU A 330 -16.79 -4.69 -8.12
CA GLU A 330 -15.76 -5.72 -8.25
C GLU A 330 -14.51 -5.18 -8.99
N PRO A 331 -13.30 -5.64 -8.65
CA PRO A 331 -12.10 -5.23 -9.38
C PRO A 331 -12.18 -5.66 -10.85
N THR A 332 -11.74 -4.77 -11.74
CA THR A 332 -11.67 -5.01 -13.19
C THR A 332 -10.25 -5.25 -13.68
N GLU A 333 -9.24 -4.82 -12.90
CA GLU A 333 -7.83 -5.01 -13.21
C GLU A 333 -7.32 -6.35 -12.68
N ARG A 334 -6.30 -6.90 -13.34
CA ARG A 334 -5.58 -8.10 -12.89
C ARG A 334 -4.47 -7.74 -11.92
N CYS A 335 -4.08 -8.71 -11.10
CA CYS A 335 -2.95 -8.58 -10.20
C CYS A 335 -1.67 -8.26 -10.97
N ASP A 336 -0.98 -7.23 -10.48
CA ASP A 336 0.29 -6.69 -10.95
C ASP A 336 1.43 -6.92 -9.95
N ILE A 337 1.12 -7.44 -8.75
CA ILE A 337 2.13 -7.80 -7.73
C ILE A 337 2.80 -9.14 -8.05
N HIS A 338 2.04 -10.17 -8.42
CA HIS A 338 2.62 -11.50 -8.70
C HIS A 338 3.03 -11.57 -10.17
N GLN A 339 4.33 -11.48 -10.43
CA GLN A 339 4.90 -11.44 -11.78
C GLN A 339 5.78 -12.65 -12.06
N VAL A 340 5.74 -13.14 -13.29
CA VAL A 340 6.50 -14.31 -13.73
C VAL A 340 7.77 -13.87 -14.45
N PHE A 341 8.89 -14.48 -14.07
CA PHE A 341 10.18 -14.29 -14.72
C PHE A 341 10.72 -15.66 -15.15
N ARG A 342 11.27 -15.74 -16.36
CA ARG A 342 11.99 -16.95 -16.82
C ARG A 342 13.42 -16.88 -16.31
N VAL A 343 13.76 -17.75 -15.38
CA VAL A 343 15.04 -17.77 -14.68
C VAL A 343 15.78 -19.06 -14.98
N ASN A 344 17.06 -18.97 -15.27
CA ASN A 344 17.93 -20.13 -15.34
C ASN A 344 18.10 -20.70 -13.93
N ARG A 345 17.65 -21.95 -13.72
CA ARG A 345 17.66 -22.61 -12.40
C ARG A 345 19.04 -22.77 -11.78
N GLU A 346 20.10 -22.77 -12.60
CA GLU A 346 21.49 -22.97 -12.16
C GLU A 346 22.18 -21.65 -11.83
N THR A 347 21.97 -20.61 -12.64
CA THR A 347 22.64 -19.32 -12.45
C THR A 347 21.81 -18.31 -11.66
N GLY A 348 20.50 -18.53 -11.54
CA GLY A 348 19.57 -17.59 -10.93
C GLY A 348 19.31 -16.33 -11.76
N ARG A 349 19.82 -16.26 -13.00
CA ARG A 349 19.70 -15.11 -13.92
C ARG A 349 18.55 -15.27 -14.91
N LEU A 350 18.12 -14.18 -15.53
CA LEU A 350 17.07 -14.19 -16.55
C LEU A 350 17.51 -15.01 -17.78
N CYS A 351 16.66 -15.91 -18.23
CA CYS A 351 16.92 -16.71 -19.42
C CYS A 351 17.03 -15.86 -20.68
N THR A 352 17.96 -16.24 -21.56
CA THR A 352 18.07 -15.69 -22.91
C THR A 352 17.61 -16.71 -23.95
N VAL A 353 17.64 -16.34 -25.23
CA VAL A 353 17.40 -17.27 -26.34
C VAL A 353 18.46 -18.37 -26.46
N PHE A 354 19.62 -18.18 -25.82
CA PHE A 354 20.72 -19.15 -25.82
C PHE A 354 20.69 -20.07 -24.60
N THR A 355 19.98 -19.70 -23.54
CA THR A 355 19.81 -20.56 -22.38
C THR A 355 19.01 -21.80 -22.80
N PRO A 356 19.54 -23.03 -22.59
CA PRO A 356 18.83 -24.26 -22.91
C PRO A 356 17.44 -24.25 -22.26
N PRO A 357 16.36 -24.50 -23.03
CA PRO A 357 14.99 -24.40 -22.51
C PRO A 357 14.76 -25.25 -21.25
N GLU A 358 15.44 -26.39 -21.11
CA GLU A 358 15.40 -27.29 -19.97
C GLU A 358 16.02 -26.72 -18.67
N LEU A 359 16.80 -25.65 -18.78
CA LEU A 359 17.36 -24.92 -17.64
C LEU A 359 16.53 -23.70 -17.25
N CYS A 360 15.62 -23.27 -18.13
CA CYS A 360 14.72 -22.16 -17.86
C CYS A 360 13.47 -22.61 -17.14
N GLU A 361 13.24 -22.06 -15.96
CA GLU A 361 12.00 -22.24 -15.21
C GLU A 361 11.29 -20.91 -14.99
N GLU A 362 9.96 -20.97 -14.94
CA GLU A 362 9.14 -19.83 -14.55
C GLU A 362 9.17 -19.71 -13.02
N ARG A 363 9.62 -18.57 -12.53
CA ARG A 363 9.58 -18.21 -11.11
C ARG A 363 8.66 -17.02 -10.92
N VAL A 364 7.82 -17.10 -9.90
CA VAL A 364 6.91 -16.02 -9.51
C VAL A 364 7.59 -15.18 -8.44
N TYR A 365 7.57 -13.86 -8.62
CA TYR A 365 8.06 -12.89 -7.66
C TYR A 365 6.94 -11.92 -7.27
N GLU A 366 6.99 -11.45 -6.03
CA GLU A 366 6.12 -10.37 -5.53
C GLU A 366 6.82 -9.02 -5.78
N VAL A 367 6.30 -8.25 -6.73
CA VAL A 367 6.84 -6.96 -7.14
C VAL A 367 6.04 -5.85 -6.47
N TYR A 368 6.71 -5.10 -5.61
CA TYR A 368 6.11 -4.06 -4.78
C TYR A 368 6.45 -2.64 -5.28
N PRO A 369 5.56 -1.66 -5.04
CA PRO A 369 5.77 -0.27 -5.45
C PRO A 369 6.80 0.47 -4.57
N PRO A 370 7.23 1.70 -4.95
CA PRO A 370 8.30 2.44 -4.27
C PRO A 370 8.11 2.68 -2.80
N GLU A 371 6.90 3.06 -2.46
CA GLU A 371 6.49 3.39 -1.11
C GLU A 371 6.60 2.20 -0.15
N ALA A 372 6.69 0.96 -0.66
CA ALA A 372 6.81 -0.24 0.13
C ALA A 372 8.27 -0.65 0.46
N GLN A 373 9.27 0.02 -0.11
CA GLN A 373 10.69 -0.39 0.03
C GLN A 373 11.20 -0.28 1.47
N ASP A 374 10.84 0.78 2.19
CA ASP A 374 11.22 0.94 3.60
C ASP A 374 10.62 -0.17 4.47
N TRP A 375 9.38 -0.55 4.17
CA TRP A 375 8.72 -1.67 4.84
C TRP A 375 9.42 -2.99 4.54
N LEU A 376 9.72 -3.30 3.26
CA LEU A 376 10.47 -4.50 2.88
C LEU A 376 11.84 -4.57 3.57
N ALA A 377 12.57 -3.45 3.62
CA ALA A 377 13.85 -3.36 4.31
C ALA A 377 13.72 -3.54 5.83
N SER A 378 12.57 -3.21 6.42
CA SER A 378 12.29 -3.40 7.85
C SER A 378 11.98 -4.85 8.23
N LEU A 379 11.62 -5.71 7.27
CA LEU A 379 11.32 -7.12 7.53
C LEU A 379 12.58 -7.92 7.91
N PRO A 380 12.46 -8.95 8.77
CA PRO A 380 13.49 -9.96 8.96
C PRO A 380 13.94 -10.57 7.63
N GLU A 381 15.23 -10.91 7.49
CA GLU A 381 15.80 -11.38 6.22
C GLU A 381 15.12 -12.66 5.70
N ASP A 382 14.69 -13.54 6.60
CA ASP A 382 13.96 -14.78 6.31
C ASP A 382 12.47 -14.57 5.98
N GLU A 383 11.92 -13.39 6.27
CA GLU A 383 10.54 -12.99 5.93
C GLU A 383 10.46 -12.11 4.69
N ARG A 384 11.60 -11.66 4.13
CA ARG A 384 11.61 -10.81 2.93
C ARG A 384 11.23 -11.61 1.68
N PRO A 385 10.26 -11.13 0.88
CA PRO A 385 9.98 -11.69 -0.44
C PRO A 385 11.25 -11.68 -1.31
N PRO A 386 11.49 -12.73 -2.12
CA PRO A 386 12.63 -12.75 -3.01
C PRO A 386 12.53 -11.63 -4.05
N THR A 387 13.66 -11.01 -4.38
CA THR A 387 13.74 -10.00 -5.44
C THR A 387 13.95 -10.67 -6.79
N PRO A 388 13.24 -10.27 -7.86
CA PRO A 388 13.49 -10.82 -9.19
C PRO A 388 14.92 -10.50 -9.68
N PRO A 389 15.57 -11.41 -10.42
CA PRO A 389 16.87 -11.15 -11.01
C PRO A 389 16.77 -10.13 -12.14
N THR A 390 17.80 -9.31 -12.31
CA THR A 390 17.88 -8.31 -13.39
C THR A 390 18.92 -8.66 -14.46
N GLU A 391 19.90 -9.50 -14.11
CA GLU A 391 20.95 -9.92 -15.03
C GLU A 391 20.48 -11.05 -15.95
N TYR A 392 20.88 -11.02 -17.21
CA TYR A 392 20.66 -12.10 -18.17
C TYR A 392 21.73 -13.19 -18.09
N ASP A 393 21.34 -14.42 -18.39
CA ASP A 393 22.21 -15.59 -18.43
C ASP A 393 23.07 -15.62 -19.72
N THR A 394 24.38 -15.47 -19.54
CA THR A 394 25.37 -15.43 -20.61
C THR A 394 26.19 -16.72 -20.76
N VAL A 395 25.92 -17.76 -19.94
CA VAL A 395 26.75 -18.99 -19.87
C VAL A 395 26.65 -19.84 -21.14
N TYR A 396 25.46 -19.91 -21.74
CA TYR A 396 25.16 -20.85 -22.82
C TYR A 396 25.23 -20.24 -24.22
N GLY A 397 25.75 -19.01 -24.33
CA GLY A 397 26.14 -18.43 -25.61
C GLY A 397 27.38 -19.14 -26.18
N PRO A 398 27.59 -19.11 -27.52
CA PRO A 398 28.79 -19.70 -28.13
C PRO A 398 30.04 -19.11 -27.48
N ALA A 399 30.94 -19.95 -26.95
CA ALA A 399 32.20 -19.52 -26.35
C ALA A 399 33.08 -18.85 -27.42
N PRO A 400 33.16 -17.51 -27.47
CA PRO A 400 33.73 -16.83 -28.64
C PRO A 400 35.25 -17.04 -28.75
N THR A 401 35.91 -17.43 -27.66
CA THR A 401 37.37 -17.56 -27.55
C THR A 401 37.96 -18.77 -28.29
N ASN A 402 37.21 -19.88 -28.40
CA ASN A 402 37.72 -21.11 -29.04
C ASN A 402 37.33 -21.25 -30.51
N ALA A 403 36.35 -20.48 -30.98
CA ALA A 403 35.89 -20.52 -32.36
C ALA A 403 36.90 -19.83 -33.30
N GLU A 404 37.10 -20.40 -34.49
CA GLU A 404 37.98 -19.81 -35.51
C GLU A 404 37.47 -18.47 -36.04
N VAL A 405 36.14 -18.30 -36.05
CA VAL A 405 35.44 -17.07 -36.44
C VAL A 405 34.48 -16.70 -35.32
N ALA A 406 34.71 -15.56 -34.67
CA ALA A 406 33.89 -15.08 -33.56
C ALA A 406 34.05 -13.58 -33.36
N ILE A 407 33.01 -12.96 -32.79
CA ILE A 407 33.08 -11.62 -32.22
C ILE A 407 32.99 -11.77 -30.70
N THR A 408 34.02 -11.33 -29.99
CA THR A 408 34.15 -11.41 -28.52
C THR A 408 33.73 -10.11 -27.82
N HIS A 409 33.86 -8.97 -28.49
CA HIS A 409 33.38 -7.67 -28.01
C HIS A 409 32.90 -6.83 -29.20
N PRO A 410 31.75 -6.14 -29.10
CA PRO A 410 30.80 -6.15 -27.97
C PRO A 410 30.21 -7.54 -27.70
N SER A 411 29.70 -7.76 -26.49
CA SER A 411 29.07 -9.04 -26.15
C SER A 411 27.73 -9.17 -26.88
N PRO A 412 27.25 -10.39 -27.19
CA PRO A 412 25.91 -10.58 -27.71
C PRO A 412 24.85 -9.93 -26.80
N TYR A 413 23.94 -9.18 -27.41
CA TYR A 413 22.90 -8.34 -26.80
C TYR A 413 23.42 -7.23 -25.88
N ALA A 414 24.69 -6.84 -26.01
CA ALA A 414 25.19 -5.67 -25.30
C ALA A 414 24.47 -4.40 -25.79
N TYR A 415 24.19 -3.52 -24.83
CA TYR A 415 23.89 -2.13 -25.10
C TYR A 415 25.21 -1.41 -25.35
N ILE A 416 25.30 -0.70 -26.47
CA ILE A 416 26.51 0.04 -26.88
C ILE A 416 26.14 1.47 -27.25
N SER A 417 27.01 2.41 -26.89
CA SER A 417 26.85 3.82 -27.20
C SER A 417 28.21 4.51 -27.30
N GLY A 418 28.23 5.79 -27.68
CA GLY A 418 29.42 6.62 -27.47
C GLY A 418 30.42 6.64 -28.62
N GLY A 419 29.95 6.57 -29.87
CA GLY A 419 30.77 6.82 -31.06
C GLY A 419 31.48 5.59 -31.59
N VAL A 420 32.80 5.47 -31.42
CA VAL A 420 33.58 4.38 -32.04
C VAL A 420 33.74 3.20 -31.09
N ILE A 421 33.10 2.09 -31.42
CA ILE A 421 33.19 0.81 -30.71
C ILE A 421 34.34 -0.01 -31.27
N THR A 422 35.24 -0.47 -30.39
CA THR A 422 36.27 -1.42 -30.80
C THR A 422 35.63 -2.80 -30.94
N VAL A 423 35.69 -3.41 -32.11
CA VAL A 423 35.23 -4.79 -32.30
C VAL A 423 36.43 -5.72 -32.12
N THR A 424 36.32 -6.69 -31.22
CA THR A 424 37.35 -7.71 -31.02
C THR A 424 36.80 -9.11 -31.27
N GLY A 425 37.68 -10.04 -31.61
CA GLY A 425 37.29 -11.42 -31.85
C GLY A 425 38.36 -12.25 -32.54
N ASN A 426 37.92 -13.31 -33.20
CA ASN A 426 38.74 -14.28 -33.90
C ASN A 426 38.38 -14.25 -35.39
N ALA A 427 39.38 -14.07 -36.26
CA ALA A 427 39.28 -14.22 -37.70
C ALA A 427 40.47 -15.04 -38.18
N ARG A 428 40.40 -16.37 -38.05
CA ARG A 428 41.53 -17.28 -38.28
C ARG A 428 41.12 -18.64 -38.87
N GLY A 429 42.12 -19.47 -39.13
CA GLY A 429 41.96 -20.86 -39.56
C GLY A 429 41.68 -21.03 -41.05
N GLY A 430 41.80 -22.26 -41.55
CA GLY A 430 41.60 -22.61 -42.97
C GLY A 430 42.63 -21.99 -43.93
N ASP A 431 42.31 -21.99 -45.23
CA ASP A 431 43.09 -21.35 -46.30
C ASP A 431 42.77 -19.85 -46.41
N PHE A 432 42.95 -19.14 -45.28
CA PHE A 432 42.52 -17.76 -45.07
C PHE A 432 43.00 -16.81 -46.19
N ALA A 433 42.07 -16.07 -46.80
CA ALA A 433 42.36 -15.00 -47.75
C ALA A 433 42.20 -13.61 -47.10
N PHE A 434 41.01 -13.30 -46.58
CA PHE A 434 40.72 -12.06 -45.86
C PHE A 434 39.50 -12.20 -44.94
N TYR A 435 39.33 -11.24 -44.03
CA TYR A 435 38.07 -11.05 -43.30
C TYR A 435 37.50 -9.66 -43.53
N ARG A 436 36.20 -9.50 -43.27
CA ARG A 436 35.52 -8.21 -43.22
C ARG A 436 34.43 -8.20 -42.17
N LEU A 437 34.13 -7.01 -41.65
CA LEU A 437 32.97 -6.79 -40.80
C LEU A 437 31.91 -6.01 -41.54
N ALA A 438 30.66 -6.34 -41.27
CA ALA A 438 29.51 -5.58 -41.73
C ALA A 438 28.45 -5.54 -40.64
N PHE A 439 27.62 -4.51 -40.65
CA PHE A 439 26.45 -4.43 -39.79
C PHE A 439 25.18 -4.25 -40.63
N GLY A 440 24.04 -4.62 -40.06
CA GLY A 440 22.73 -4.40 -40.66
C GLY A 440 21.66 -4.24 -39.58
N GLU A 441 20.59 -3.51 -39.90
CA GLU A 441 19.52 -3.21 -38.96
C GLU A 441 18.62 -4.43 -38.69
N GLY A 442 18.31 -4.67 -37.42
CA GLY A 442 17.44 -5.75 -36.94
C GLY A 442 18.14 -7.10 -36.73
N LEU A 443 17.33 -8.10 -36.39
CA LEU A 443 17.79 -9.47 -36.11
C LEU A 443 18.25 -10.23 -37.37
N ASN A 444 17.68 -9.91 -38.53
CA ASN A 444 17.92 -10.58 -39.81
C ASN A 444 17.95 -9.56 -40.95
N PRO A 445 18.99 -8.71 -41.04
CA PRO A 445 19.07 -7.66 -42.04
C PRO A 445 19.16 -8.24 -43.47
N THR A 446 18.44 -7.61 -44.39
CA THR A 446 18.53 -7.88 -45.84
C THR A 446 19.59 -7.04 -46.53
N GLU A 447 20.04 -5.96 -45.88
CA GLU A 447 21.10 -5.07 -46.35
C GLU A 447 22.23 -5.01 -45.32
N TRP A 448 23.47 -5.07 -45.80
CA TRP A 448 24.67 -5.08 -44.97
C TRP A 448 25.61 -3.95 -45.38
N ILE A 449 26.03 -3.14 -44.41
CA ILE A 449 26.98 -2.04 -44.58
C ILE A 449 28.33 -2.51 -44.05
N GLN A 450 29.34 -2.54 -44.92
CA GLN A 450 30.69 -2.94 -44.54
C GLN A 450 31.35 -1.88 -43.64
N ILE A 451 32.02 -2.33 -42.59
CA ILE A 451 32.82 -1.52 -41.68
C ILE A 451 34.28 -1.65 -42.12
N GLY A 452 34.88 -0.54 -42.57
CA GLY A 452 36.28 -0.53 -43.00
C GLY A 452 36.57 -1.35 -44.26
N PRO A 453 37.87 -1.52 -44.60
CA PRO A 453 38.31 -2.32 -45.74
C PRO A 453 38.35 -3.83 -45.44
N ASP A 454 38.69 -4.64 -46.43
CA ASP A 454 39.04 -6.05 -46.21
C ASP A 454 40.42 -6.17 -45.55
N HIS A 455 40.55 -7.12 -44.64
CA HIS A 455 41.78 -7.36 -43.88
C HIS A 455 42.40 -8.71 -44.22
N GLY A 456 43.62 -8.71 -44.75
CA GLY A 456 44.33 -9.92 -45.20
C GLY A 456 45.13 -10.66 -44.13
N ASN A 457 45.14 -10.18 -42.87
CA ASN A 457 45.84 -10.84 -41.77
C ASN A 457 44.85 -11.61 -40.89
N GLN A 458 45.29 -12.75 -40.35
CA GLN A 458 44.51 -13.47 -39.34
C GLN A 458 44.58 -12.77 -37.98
N VAL A 459 43.48 -12.82 -37.24
CA VAL A 459 43.34 -12.24 -35.89
C VAL A 459 42.92 -13.34 -34.91
N ASP A 460 43.60 -13.42 -33.77
CA ASP A 460 43.25 -14.33 -32.68
C ASP A 460 43.10 -13.52 -31.38
N ASN A 461 41.88 -13.49 -30.86
CA ASN A 461 41.46 -12.74 -29.68
C ASN A 461 41.96 -11.29 -29.68
N GLY A 462 41.83 -10.62 -30.82
CA GLY A 462 42.40 -9.30 -31.08
C GLY A 462 41.40 -8.33 -31.68
N VAL A 463 41.86 -7.10 -31.95
CA VAL A 463 41.04 -6.08 -32.61
C VAL A 463 40.79 -6.50 -34.05
N LEU A 464 39.52 -6.54 -34.43
CA LEU A 464 39.07 -6.84 -35.78
C LEU A 464 38.82 -5.56 -36.58
N GLU A 465 38.12 -4.59 -36.00
CA GLU A 465 37.82 -3.29 -36.62
C GLU A 465 37.33 -2.28 -35.58
N TYR A 466 37.31 -1.00 -35.95
CA TYR A 466 36.66 0.08 -35.20
C TYR A 466 35.35 0.48 -35.88
N TRP A 467 34.23 0.26 -35.20
CA TRP A 467 32.89 0.55 -35.72
C TRP A 467 32.37 1.87 -35.17
N ASP A 468 32.25 2.88 -36.03
CA ASP A 468 31.57 4.12 -35.69
C ASP A 468 30.04 3.92 -35.71
N VAL A 469 29.44 3.96 -34.52
CA VAL A 469 27.98 3.87 -34.33
C VAL A 469 27.33 5.25 -34.20
N THR A 470 28.07 6.33 -34.44
CA THR A 470 27.52 7.69 -34.39
C THR A 470 26.38 7.84 -35.40
N GLY A 471 25.18 8.13 -34.90
CA GLY A 471 23.98 8.30 -35.72
C GLY A 471 23.19 7.03 -36.00
N LEU A 472 23.60 5.89 -35.42
CA LEU A 472 22.79 4.67 -35.37
C LEU A 472 21.95 4.67 -34.08
N ASP A 473 20.74 4.12 -34.14
CA ASP A 473 19.89 3.83 -32.98
C ASP A 473 19.07 2.57 -33.30
N GLY A 474 18.88 1.69 -32.32
CA GLY A 474 18.13 0.45 -32.49
C GLY A 474 18.95 -0.83 -32.41
N LEU A 475 18.27 -1.93 -32.70
CA LEU A 475 18.86 -3.26 -32.71
C LEU A 475 19.62 -3.48 -34.02
N TYR A 476 20.90 -3.84 -33.96
CA TYR A 476 21.72 -4.17 -35.12
C TYR A 476 22.33 -5.56 -35.00
N SER A 477 22.50 -6.21 -36.14
CA SER A 477 23.32 -7.41 -36.27
C SER A 477 24.70 -7.02 -36.79
N LEU A 478 25.74 -7.38 -36.05
CA LEU A 478 27.15 -7.23 -36.44
C LEU A 478 27.68 -8.59 -36.91
N GLN A 479 28.14 -8.66 -38.16
CA GLN A 479 28.61 -9.88 -38.80
C GLN A 479 30.09 -9.77 -39.15
N LEU A 480 30.84 -10.76 -38.71
CA LEU A 480 32.19 -11.05 -39.16
C LEU A 480 32.11 -12.14 -40.24
N THR A 481 32.70 -11.89 -41.41
CA THR A 481 32.84 -12.87 -42.48
C THR A 481 34.32 -13.13 -42.75
N VAL A 482 34.74 -14.39 -42.67
CA VAL A 482 36.07 -14.85 -43.09
C VAL A 482 35.94 -15.59 -44.42
N VAL A 483 36.77 -15.20 -45.38
CA VAL A 483 36.82 -15.74 -46.74
C VAL A 483 38.14 -16.48 -46.93
N ASP A 484 38.08 -17.67 -47.50
CA ASP A 484 39.28 -18.43 -47.89
C ASP A 484 39.65 -18.21 -49.38
N HIS A 485 40.84 -18.64 -49.81
CA HIS A 485 41.24 -18.52 -51.22
C HIS A 485 40.38 -19.36 -52.17
N SER A 486 39.64 -20.34 -51.66
CA SER A 486 38.67 -21.15 -52.41
C SER A 486 37.28 -20.52 -52.53
N GLN A 487 37.08 -19.32 -51.96
CA GLN A 487 35.81 -18.59 -51.86
C GLN A 487 34.79 -19.20 -50.87
N ALA A 488 35.19 -20.14 -50.01
CA ALA A 488 34.33 -20.59 -48.91
C ALA A 488 34.24 -19.51 -47.82
N LEU A 489 33.04 -19.40 -47.23
CA LEU A 489 32.72 -18.39 -46.23
C LEU A 489 32.45 -19.04 -44.87
N ARG A 490 33.00 -18.45 -43.82
CA ARG A 490 32.66 -18.74 -42.42
C ARG A 490 32.24 -17.45 -41.75
N GLN A 491 31.15 -17.48 -40.98
CA GLN A 491 30.54 -16.27 -40.43
C GLN A 491 30.27 -16.41 -38.94
N ALA A 492 30.36 -15.28 -38.24
CA ALA A 492 29.84 -15.11 -36.89
C ALA A 492 29.00 -13.84 -36.85
N THR A 493 27.83 -13.89 -36.21
CA THR A 493 26.95 -12.74 -36.06
C THR A 493 26.54 -12.60 -34.61
N ILE A 494 26.65 -11.38 -34.09
CA ILE A 494 26.11 -11.00 -32.79
C ILE A 494 25.07 -9.91 -32.98
N GLN A 495 24.15 -9.81 -32.04
CA GLN A 495 23.19 -8.71 -31.97
C GLN A 495 23.64 -7.73 -30.91
N VAL A 496 23.40 -6.44 -31.12
CA VAL A 496 23.65 -5.37 -30.15
C VAL A 496 22.56 -4.35 -30.26
N THR A 497 22.23 -3.69 -29.14
CA THR A 497 21.36 -2.52 -29.15
C THR A 497 22.26 -1.30 -29.16
N VAL A 498 22.28 -0.56 -30.26
CA VAL A 498 22.89 0.76 -30.29
C VAL A 498 21.90 1.72 -29.68
N ASP A 499 22.29 2.35 -28.60
CA ASP A 499 21.48 3.34 -27.91
C ASP A 499 22.32 4.61 -27.73
N ASN A 500 22.12 5.60 -28.59
CA ASN A 500 22.80 6.89 -28.50
C ASN A 500 21.88 7.98 -27.93
N VAL A 501 20.71 7.60 -27.42
CA VAL A 501 19.75 8.53 -26.83
C VAL A 501 20.02 8.61 -25.35
N THR A 502 20.16 9.82 -24.82
CA THR A 502 20.37 10.00 -23.39
C THR A 502 19.06 9.76 -22.63
N PRO A 503 19.06 9.04 -21.48
CA PRO A 503 17.89 8.92 -20.63
C PRO A 503 17.42 10.29 -20.12
N THR A 504 16.19 10.35 -19.65
CA THR A 504 15.62 11.52 -18.97
C THR A 504 15.46 11.25 -17.48
N ILE A 505 15.70 12.25 -16.65
CA ILE A 505 15.52 12.19 -15.20
C ILE A 505 14.98 13.51 -14.65
N GLU A 506 14.02 13.41 -13.73
CA GLU A 506 13.48 14.54 -12.97
C GLU A 506 13.33 14.14 -11.50
N LEU A 507 13.78 15.01 -10.58
CA LEU A 507 13.46 14.86 -9.17
C LEU A 507 12.04 15.36 -8.91
N THR A 508 11.08 14.44 -8.78
CA THR A 508 9.67 14.78 -8.53
C THR A 508 9.41 15.09 -7.05
N TYR A 509 10.34 14.70 -6.18
CA TYR A 509 10.28 15.01 -4.75
C TYR A 509 11.70 14.97 -4.14
N PRO A 510 12.03 15.81 -3.15
CA PRO A 510 11.20 16.89 -2.59
C PRO A 510 11.03 18.07 -3.55
N PRO A 511 10.03 18.95 -3.36
CA PRO A 511 9.97 20.19 -4.10
C PRO A 511 11.05 21.18 -3.63
N GLU A 512 11.50 22.05 -4.53
CA GLU A 512 12.46 23.13 -4.25
C GLU A 512 12.00 23.99 -3.06
N GLY A 513 12.94 24.28 -2.16
CA GLY A 513 12.73 25.10 -0.97
C GLY A 513 11.96 24.42 0.16
N LYS A 514 11.64 23.12 0.08
CA LYS A 514 10.93 22.41 1.15
C LYS A 514 11.69 22.49 2.48
N THR A 515 10.97 22.77 3.57
CA THR A 515 11.54 22.78 4.92
C THR A 515 11.23 21.47 5.66
N TYR A 516 12.21 20.95 6.37
CA TYR A 516 12.15 19.80 7.27
C TYR A 516 12.58 20.23 8.68
N THR A 517 12.03 19.60 9.71
CA THR A 517 12.30 19.91 11.12
C THR A 517 13.16 18.82 11.76
N PHE A 518 14.37 19.18 12.17
CA PHE A 518 15.31 18.30 12.84
C PHE A 518 14.74 17.81 14.19
N GLY A 519 14.70 16.50 14.39
CA GLY A 519 14.12 15.86 15.57
C GLY A 519 12.64 15.47 15.43
N LYS A 520 11.95 15.98 14.41
CA LYS A 520 10.56 15.61 14.05
C LYS A 520 10.50 14.83 12.74
N ASP A 521 11.22 15.32 11.73
CA ASP A 521 11.43 14.61 10.48
C ASP A 521 12.72 13.78 10.59
N GLU A 522 12.59 12.48 10.43
CA GLU A 522 13.72 11.54 10.55
C GLU A 522 14.55 11.45 9.26
N TRP A 523 13.94 11.72 8.11
CA TRP A 523 14.60 11.68 6.80
C TRP A 523 13.91 12.55 5.75
N ILE A 524 14.63 12.80 4.67
CA ILE A 524 14.19 13.45 3.45
C ILE A 524 14.03 12.36 2.39
N ASN A 525 12.80 12.13 1.93
CA ASN A 525 12.55 11.26 0.79
C ASN A 525 12.93 12.00 -0.50
N ILE A 526 13.58 11.29 -1.42
CA ILE A 526 14.03 11.81 -2.71
C ILE A 526 13.56 10.82 -3.77
N ASN A 527 12.75 11.30 -4.71
CA ASN A 527 12.15 10.50 -5.76
C ASN A 527 12.61 11.02 -7.12
N ALA A 528 13.08 10.13 -7.97
CA ALA A 528 13.43 10.40 -9.35
C ALA A 528 12.44 9.68 -10.29
N GLU A 529 11.80 10.45 -11.16
CA GLU A 529 11.12 9.89 -12.33
C GLU A 529 12.13 9.79 -13.47
N VAL A 530 12.21 8.60 -14.06
CA VAL A 530 13.26 8.25 -15.02
C VAL A 530 12.62 7.53 -16.19
N SER A 531 12.98 7.94 -17.39
CA SER A 531 12.53 7.30 -18.63
C SER A 531 13.68 7.18 -19.61
N ASP A 532 13.65 6.10 -20.38
CA ASP A 532 14.62 5.76 -21.41
C ASP A 532 13.94 4.97 -22.54
N ASN A 533 14.50 5.03 -23.74
CA ASN A 533 14.00 4.36 -24.94
C ASN A 533 14.23 2.84 -24.92
N TYR A 534 15.18 2.33 -24.12
CA TYR A 534 15.42 0.89 -24.01
C TYR A 534 15.50 0.38 -22.57
N ALA A 535 16.52 0.77 -21.80
CA ALA A 535 16.77 0.18 -20.49
C ALA A 535 17.61 1.10 -19.60
N ILE A 536 17.16 1.30 -18.36
CA ILE A 536 17.96 1.97 -17.33
C ILE A 536 18.96 1.00 -16.72
N GLY A 537 20.21 1.44 -16.58
CA GLY A 537 21.26 0.71 -15.88
C GLY A 537 21.24 0.98 -14.38
N ARG A 538 21.32 2.26 -13.98
CA ARG A 538 21.24 2.69 -12.58
C ARG A 538 20.94 4.17 -12.41
N VAL A 539 20.47 4.54 -11.21
CA VAL A 539 20.28 5.91 -10.75
C VAL A 539 21.08 6.13 -9.48
N GLU A 540 21.92 7.14 -9.49
CA GLU A 540 22.81 7.54 -8.41
C GLU A 540 22.28 8.83 -7.77
N PHE A 541 22.17 8.87 -6.44
CA PHE A 541 21.68 10.02 -5.70
C PHE A 541 22.82 10.68 -4.93
N TYR A 542 22.95 11.99 -5.08
CA TYR A 542 24.03 12.79 -4.52
C TYR A 542 23.51 13.88 -3.59
N ARG A 543 24.39 14.34 -2.71
CA ARG A 543 24.10 15.37 -1.72
C ARG A 543 25.22 16.41 -1.65
N ASN A 544 24.87 17.69 -1.49
CA ASN A 544 25.80 18.78 -1.12
C ASN A 544 27.13 18.81 -1.90
N ASP A 545 27.06 18.64 -3.22
CA ASP A 545 28.23 18.58 -4.14
C ASP A 545 29.25 17.47 -3.82
N GLU A 546 28.86 16.44 -3.06
CA GLU A 546 29.70 15.26 -2.83
C GLU A 546 29.94 14.51 -4.15
N GLU A 547 31.17 13.97 -4.30
CA GLU A 547 31.59 13.22 -5.49
C GLU A 547 31.06 11.78 -5.50
N GLU A 548 30.75 11.22 -4.32
CA GLU A 548 30.24 9.85 -4.16
C GLU A 548 28.73 9.87 -3.92
N PRO A 549 27.95 8.99 -4.57
CA PRO A 549 26.52 8.90 -4.32
C PRO A 549 26.25 8.29 -2.94
N PHE A 550 25.33 8.88 -2.18
CA PHE A 550 24.92 8.31 -0.89
C PHE A 550 23.97 7.12 -1.08
N ALA A 551 23.38 6.96 -2.27
CA ALA A 551 22.55 5.82 -2.63
C ALA A 551 22.58 5.54 -4.14
N VAL A 552 22.50 4.25 -4.50
CA VAL A 552 22.39 3.78 -5.89
C VAL A 552 21.16 2.86 -6.00
N ARG A 553 20.43 2.97 -7.10
CA ARG A 553 19.26 2.14 -7.43
C ARG A 553 19.39 1.60 -8.84
N THR A 554 19.17 0.30 -9.03
CA THR A 554 19.28 -0.39 -10.32
C THR A 554 17.94 -0.89 -10.84
N VAL A 555 16.88 -0.75 -10.05
CA VAL A 555 15.53 -1.23 -10.38
C VAL A 555 14.55 -0.12 -10.05
N PRO A 556 13.60 0.20 -10.96
CA PRO A 556 12.53 1.10 -10.61
C PRO A 556 11.73 0.43 -9.49
N PRO A 557 11.26 1.22 -8.54
CA PRO A 557 11.22 2.68 -8.56
C PRO A 557 12.46 3.34 -7.97
N TYR A 558 12.80 4.51 -8.50
CA TYR A 558 14.03 5.22 -8.13
C TYR A 558 13.77 6.21 -7.00
N ASN A 559 13.62 5.69 -5.79
CA ASN A 559 13.45 6.48 -4.57
C ASN A 559 14.47 6.09 -3.49
N VAL A 560 14.88 7.09 -2.71
CA VAL A 560 15.81 6.93 -1.60
C VAL A 560 15.41 7.84 -0.43
N ASN A 561 15.75 7.42 0.78
CA ASN A 561 15.65 8.28 1.96
C ASN A 561 17.05 8.71 2.38
N TRP A 562 17.22 10.00 2.63
CA TRP A 562 18.40 10.54 3.28
C TRP A 562 18.07 10.91 4.72
N PHE A 563 18.69 10.23 5.69
CA PHE A 563 18.45 10.48 7.11
C PHE A 563 18.92 11.88 7.51
N ILE A 564 18.06 12.59 8.24
CA ILE A 564 18.36 13.95 8.69
C ILE A 564 19.34 13.86 9.86
N THR A 565 20.62 14.10 9.58
CA THR A 565 21.70 14.09 10.58
C THR A 565 22.27 15.48 10.86
N GLU A 566 21.89 16.48 10.09
CA GLU A 566 22.44 17.84 10.17
C GLU A 566 21.40 18.92 9.81
N LEU A 567 21.67 20.14 10.27
CA LEU A 567 20.85 21.33 10.08
C LEU A 567 21.36 22.14 8.88
N GLY A 568 20.50 22.99 8.32
CA GLY A 568 20.83 23.92 7.24
C GLY A 568 20.29 23.49 5.88
N GLY A 569 20.76 24.16 4.82
CA GLY A 569 20.38 23.86 3.44
C GLY A 569 20.98 22.54 2.97
N GLN A 570 20.16 21.62 2.49
CA GLN A 570 20.56 20.36 1.87
C GLN A 570 20.25 20.42 0.38
N ARG A 571 21.20 20.04 -0.48
CA ARG A 571 21.02 20.00 -1.94
C ARG A 571 21.07 18.56 -2.43
N PHE A 572 20.10 18.16 -3.22
CA PHE A 572 19.98 16.81 -3.79
C PHE A 572 19.95 16.89 -5.31
N ARG A 573 20.66 15.97 -5.95
CA ARG A 573 20.62 15.74 -7.40
C ARG A 573 20.69 14.25 -7.66
N ALA A 574 20.16 13.80 -8.79
CA ALA A 574 20.27 12.42 -9.21
C ALA A 574 20.88 12.34 -10.62
N VAL A 575 21.69 11.31 -10.84
CA VAL A 575 22.29 11.00 -12.13
C VAL A 575 21.80 9.63 -12.55
N VAL A 576 21.21 9.54 -13.74
CA VAL A 576 20.83 8.27 -14.34
C VAL A 576 21.86 7.85 -15.37
N TYR A 577 22.12 6.55 -15.41
CA TYR A 577 22.84 5.86 -16.47
C TYR A 577 21.90 4.83 -17.08
N ASP A 578 21.75 4.86 -18.39
CA ASP A 578 21.09 3.76 -19.11
C ASP A 578 22.00 2.51 -19.16
N ALA A 579 21.51 1.44 -19.77
CA ALA A 579 22.24 0.19 -19.92
C ALA A 579 23.42 0.31 -20.91
N ALA A 580 23.42 1.31 -21.80
CA ALA A 580 24.50 1.60 -22.75
C ALA A 580 25.60 2.50 -22.16
N GLY A 581 25.32 3.14 -21.01
CA GLY A 581 26.19 4.06 -20.32
C GLY A 581 25.96 5.54 -20.67
N ASN A 582 24.92 5.90 -21.44
CA ASN A 582 24.58 7.31 -21.57
C ASN A 582 24.05 7.83 -20.25
N ARG A 583 24.30 9.12 -19.96
CA ARG A 583 23.98 9.71 -18.67
C ARG A 583 23.21 11.01 -18.78
N ALA A 584 22.23 11.19 -17.91
CA ALA A 584 21.58 12.46 -17.65
C ALA A 584 21.60 12.77 -16.16
N GLU A 585 21.51 14.06 -15.86
CA GLU A 585 21.51 14.58 -14.50
C GLU A 585 20.28 15.45 -14.29
N SER A 586 19.63 15.28 -13.14
CA SER A 586 18.46 16.08 -12.76
C SER A 586 18.87 17.51 -12.43
N GLU A 587 17.91 18.43 -12.42
CA GLU A 587 18.09 19.68 -11.69
C GLU A 587 18.39 19.40 -10.21
N THR A 588 19.17 20.28 -9.57
CA THR A 588 19.45 20.19 -8.14
C THR A 588 18.31 20.80 -7.36
N VAL A 589 17.75 20.02 -6.43
CA VAL A 589 16.72 20.47 -5.49
C VAL A 589 17.37 20.87 -4.17
N THR A 590 17.09 22.08 -3.70
CA THR A 590 17.51 22.58 -2.38
C THR A 590 16.36 22.49 -1.39
N VAL A 591 16.62 21.96 -0.20
CA VAL A 591 15.68 21.91 0.92
C VAL A 591 16.34 22.47 2.18
N LYS A 592 15.56 22.85 3.18
CA LYS A 592 16.06 23.45 4.42
C LYS A 592 15.75 22.56 5.61
N VAL A 593 16.73 22.27 6.45
CA VAL A 593 16.53 21.57 7.72
C VAL A 593 16.71 22.57 8.86
N GLU A 594 15.65 22.79 9.65
CA GLU A 594 15.65 23.74 10.76
C GLU A 594 15.42 23.01 12.09
N ARG A 595 15.87 23.60 13.20
CA ARG A 595 15.46 23.12 14.54
C ARG A 595 14.02 23.55 14.79
N GLU A 596 13.32 22.76 15.58
CA GLU A 596 12.06 23.20 16.17
C GLU A 596 12.32 24.49 16.97
N GLU A 597 11.63 25.57 16.63
CA GLU A 597 11.62 26.77 17.46
C GLU A 597 10.82 26.42 18.72
N GLU A 598 11.48 26.42 19.88
CA GLU A 598 10.77 26.35 21.16
C GLU A 598 9.87 27.60 21.30
N PRO A 599 8.60 27.43 21.71
CA PRO A 599 7.61 28.51 21.78
C PRO A 599 7.93 29.62 22.79
#